data_AF-A0A947QJ22-F1
#
_entry.id   AF-A0A947QJ22-F1
#
_cell.length_a   1.000
_cell.length_b   1.000
_cell.length_c   1.000
_cell.angle_alpha   90.00
_cell.angle_beta   90.00
_cell.angle_gamma   90.00
#
_symmetry.space_group_name_H-M   'P 1'
#
loop_
_entity.id
_entity.type
_entity.pdbx_description
1 polymer ?
#
loop_
_entity_poly.entity_id
_entity_poly.type
_entity_poly.pdbx_seq_one_letter_code
_entity_poly.pdbx_strand_id
1 'polypeptide(L)'
;MRRIHVLFGLLTAVAAGAFCQSNEFIDRLLESDSMTTGQAAYLVLVASDNLGEDADEARAFELLENFGWVPRGATIDAPILIKDYSYLLMKAFGLNGGMLYAMFPGPRYAYRQLVASLVIQGRSDPDMTLSGSFAVRILGRVFDVKGISQ
;
A
#
# COMPACT_ATOMS: atom_id res chain seq x y z
N MET A 1 -9.37 -36.81 -23.40
CA MET A 1 -8.74 -35.68 -24.13
C MET A 1 -9.60 -34.42 -24.15
N ARG A 2 -10.85 -34.44 -24.61
CA ARG A 2 -11.74 -33.24 -24.62
C ARG A 2 -11.94 -32.54 -23.25
N ARG A 3 -12.01 -33.31 -22.15
CA ARG A 3 -12.06 -32.77 -20.77
C ARG A 3 -10.75 -32.11 -20.32
N ILE A 4 -9.60 -32.58 -20.82
CA ILE A 4 -8.28 -32.03 -20.48
C ILE A 4 -8.07 -30.68 -21.17
N HIS A 5 -8.50 -30.53 -22.43
CA HIS A 5 -8.44 -29.25 -23.14
C HIS A 5 -9.40 -28.19 -22.57
N VAL A 6 -10.58 -28.60 -22.07
CA VAL A 6 -11.52 -27.69 -21.38
C VAL A 6 -10.94 -27.24 -20.04
N LEU A 7 -10.34 -28.14 -19.25
CA LEU A 7 -9.64 -27.76 -18.02
C LEU A 7 -8.45 -26.85 -18.29
N PHE A 8 -7.67 -27.12 -19.34
CA PHE A 8 -6.53 -26.29 -19.72
C PHE A 8 -6.98 -24.90 -20.18
N GLY A 9 -8.01 -24.81 -21.02
CA GLY A 9 -8.58 -23.53 -21.46
C GLY A 9 -9.20 -22.71 -20.31
N LEU A 10 -9.83 -23.38 -19.34
CA LEU A 10 -10.38 -22.73 -18.16
C LEU A 10 -9.27 -22.20 -17.23
N LEU A 11 -8.18 -22.95 -17.05
CA LEU A 11 -7.04 -22.53 -16.24
C LEU A 11 -6.35 -21.28 -16.83
N THR A 12 -6.20 -21.22 -18.15
CA THR A 12 -5.59 -20.06 -18.83
C THR A 12 -6.47 -18.82 -18.74
N ALA A 13 -7.80 -18.96 -18.82
CA ALA A 13 -8.72 -17.83 -18.74
C ALA A 13 -8.74 -17.18 -17.35
N VAL A 14 -8.65 -17.98 -16.28
CA VAL A 14 -8.63 -17.48 -14.90
C VAL A 14 -7.34 -16.69 -14.61
N ALA A 15 -6.18 -17.19 -15.08
CA ALA A 15 -4.92 -16.48 -14.90
C ALA A 15 -4.91 -15.12 -15.62
N ALA A 16 -5.45 -15.03 -16.83
CA ALA A 16 -5.49 -13.78 -17.59
C ALA A 16 -6.32 -12.67 -16.93
N GLY A 17 -7.41 -13.02 -16.23
CA GLY A 17 -8.25 -12.05 -15.51
C GLY A 17 -7.50 -11.36 -14.35
N ALA A 18 -6.73 -12.13 -13.58
CA ALA A 18 -5.97 -11.60 -12.44
C ALA A 18 -4.91 -10.58 -12.86
N PHE A 19 -4.18 -10.84 -13.96
CA PHE A 19 -3.17 -9.90 -14.48
C PHE A 19 -3.79 -8.60 -15.04
N CYS A 20 -5.02 -8.66 -15.56
CA CYS A 20 -5.70 -7.48 -16.09
C CYS A 20 -6.12 -6.52 -14.97
N GLN A 21 -6.69 -7.05 -13.89
CA GLN A 21 -7.14 -6.27 -12.73
C GLN A 21 -5.99 -5.46 -12.09
N SER A 22 -4.83 -6.08 -11.92
CA SER A 22 -3.65 -5.43 -11.33
C SER A 22 -3.14 -4.26 -12.19
N ASN A 23 -3.07 -4.45 -13.51
CA ASN A 23 -2.63 -3.39 -14.42
C ASN A 23 -3.59 -2.19 -14.41
N GLU A 24 -4.89 -2.44 -14.51
CA GLU A 24 -5.87 -1.35 -14.46
C GLU A 24 -5.85 -0.59 -13.13
N PHE A 25 -5.59 -1.28 -12.01
CA PHE A 25 -5.41 -0.63 -10.72
C PHE A 25 -4.18 0.30 -10.73
N ILE A 26 -3.02 -0.19 -11.19
CA ILE A 26 -1.79 0.60 -11.24
C ILE A 26 -1.94 1.81 -12.17
N ASP A 27 -2.59 1.65 -13.32
CA ASP A 27 -2.82 2.75 -14.25
C ASP A 27 -3.68 3.85 -13.61
N ARG A 28 -4.83 3.48 -13.03
CA ARG A 28 -5.70 4.43 -12.30
C ARG A 28 -4.99 5.10 -11.13
N LEU A 29 -4.14 4.35 -10.43
CA LEU A 29 -3.36 4.85 -9.32
C LEU A 29 -2.34 5.90 -9.80
N LEU A 30 -1.59 5.62 -10.86
CA LEU A 30 -0.55 6.51 -11.38
C LEU A 30 -1.12 7.81 -11.98
N GLU A 31 -2.33 7.75 -12.53
CA GLU A 31 -3.09 8.92 -13.02
C GLU A 31 -3.72 9.76 -11.90
N SER A 32 -3.78 9.23 -10.66
CA SER A 32 -4.42 9.93 -9.55
C SER A 32 -3.52 10.97 -8.89
N ASP A 33 -3.98 12.23 -8.91
CA ASP A 33 -3.40 13.33 -8.15
C ASP A 33 -3.56 13.16 -6.63
N SER A 34 -4.55 12.37 -6.19
CA SER A 34 -4.83 12.12 -4.78
C SER A 34 -5.41 10.71 -4.58
N MET A 35 -4.58 9.82 -4.03
CA MET A 35 -4.93 8.45 -3.71
C MET A 35 -5.95 8.38 -2.56
N THR A 36 -6.92 7.48 -2.67
CA THR A 36 -7.86 7.19 -1.59
C THR A 36 -7.25 6.26 -0.54
N THR A 37 -7.88 6.17 0.63
CA THR A 37 -7.44 5.26 1.70
C THR A 37 -7.58 3.79 1.28
N GLY A 38 -8.60 3.44 0.49
CA GLY A 38 -8.79 2.10 -0.08
C GLY A 38 -7.68 1.72 -1.06
N GLN A 39 -7.34 2.61 -1.99
CA GLN A 39 -6.23 2.42 -2.92
C GLN A 39 -4.90 2.22 -2.18
N ALA A 40 -4.66 3.03 -1.15
CA ALA A 40 -3.47 2.92 -0.31
C ALA A 40 -3.42 1.59 0.45
N ALA A 41 -4.55 1.17 1.01
CA ALA A 41 -4.70 -0.11 1.71
C ALA A 41 -4.35 -1.27 0.78
N TYR A 42 -4.98 -1.29 -0.40
CA TYR A 42 -4.76 -2.33 -1.39
C TYR A 42 -3.29 -2.39 -1.80
N LEU A 43 -2.72 -1.27 -2.22
CA LEU A 43 -1.32 -1.18 -2.64
C LEU A 43 -0.35 -1.70 -1.57
N VAL A 44 -0.51 -1.27 -0.32
CA VAL A 44 0.41 -1.63 0.77
C VAL A 44 0.24 -3.08 1.22
N LEU A 45 -1.01 -3.55 1.37
CA LEU A 45 -1.28 -4.90 1.86
C LEU A 45 -0.91 -5.96 0.83
N VAL A 46 -1.15 -5.71 -0.46
CA VAL A 46 -0.67 -6.58 -1.54
C VAL A 46 0.86 -6.59 -1.56
N ALA A 47 1.51 -5.43 -1.57
CA ALA A 47 2.98 -5.35 -1.64
C ALA A 47 3.72 -5.92 -0.41
N SER A 48 3.01 -6.15 0.70
CA SER A 48 3.55 -6.73 1.93
C SER A 48 3.12 -8.18 2.16
N ASP A 49 2.50 -8.83 1.17
CA ASP A 49 1.97 -10.20 1.23
C ASP A 49 0.89 -10.41 2.32
N ASN A 50 0.25 -9.33 2.79
CA ASN A 50 -0.87 -9.41 3.75
C ASN A 50 -2.23 -9.58 3.06
N LEU A 51 -2.30 -9.34 1.75
CA LEU A 51 -3.49 -9.48 0.92
C LEU A 51 -3.11 -10.04 -0.46
N GLY A 52 -3.94 -10.91 -1.04
CA GLY A 52 -3.75 -11.41 -2.40
C GLY A 52 -4.05 -10.36 -3.46
N GLU A 53 -3.35 -10.44 -4.60
CA GLU A 53 -3.55 -9.56 -5.77
C GLU A 53 -4.93 -9.70 -6.44
N ASP A 54 -5.69 -10.75 -6.11
CA ASP A 54 -7.05 -10.98 -6.59
C ASP A 54 -8.13 -10.23 -5.78
N ALA A 55 -7.74 -9.64 -4.65
CA ALA A 55 -8.65 -8.86 -3.81
C ALA A 55 -8.93 -7.46 -4.40
N ASP A 56 -9.82 -6.71 -3.75
CA ASP A 56 -10.15 -5.34 -4.11
C ASP A 56 -9.84 -4.35 -2.98
N GLU A 57 -10.02 -3.06 -3.27
CA GLU A 57 -9.79 -1.96 -2.32
C GLU A 57 -10.72 -2.04 -1.09
N ALA A 58 -11.94 -2.57 -1.26
CA ALA A 58 -12.90 -2.74 -0.17
C ALA A 58 -12.41 -3.79 0.82
N ARG A 59 -11.96 -4.94 0.32
CA ARG A 59 -11.37 -5.99 1.15
C ARG A 59 -10.10 -5.51 1.84
N ALA A 60 -9.27 -4.73 1.15
CA ALA A 60 -8.07 -4.15 1.74
C ALA A 60 -8.40 -3.17 2.88
N PHE A 61 -9.41 -2.32 2.71
CA PHE A 61 -9.87 -1.40 3.75
C PHE A 61 -10.42 -2.14 4.98
N GLU A 62 -11.23 -3.18 4.77
CA GLU A 62 -11.74 -4.05 5.85
C GLU A 62 -10.59 -4.70 6.64
N LEU A 63 -9.51 -5.13 5.97
CA LEU A 63 -8.32 -5.65 6.68
C LEU A 63 -7.64 -4.58 7.53
N LEU A 64 -7.53 -3.34 7.05
CA LEU A 64 -7.01 -2.25 7.88
C LEU A 64 -7.88 -2.00 9.11
N GLU A 65 -9.22 -2.10 8.99
CA GLU A 65 -10.14 -1.98 10.12
C GLU A 65 -9.87 -3.08 11.15
N ASN A 66 -9.75 -4.32 10.68
CA ASN A 66 -9.45 -5.48 11.53
C ASN A 66 -8.09 -5.37 12.22
N PHE A 67 -7.08 -4.80 11.56
CA PHE A 67 -5.78 -4.53 12.17
C PHE A 67 -5.76 -3.30 13.09
N GLY A 68 -6.81 -2.48 13.07
CA GLY A 68 -6.85 -1.20 13.78
C GLY A 68 -5.88 -0.16 13.22
N TRP A 69 -5.58 -0.22 11.91
CA TRP A 69 -4.63 0.66 11.23
C TRP A 69 -5.29 1.76 10.41
N VAL A 70 -6.63 1.79 10.34
CA VAL A 70 -7.37 2.81 9.59
C VAL A 70 -7.07 4.20 10.15
N PRO A 71 -6.75 5.18 9.28
CA PRO A 71 -6.57 6.56 9.70
C PRO A 71 -7.83 7.07 10.40
N ARG A 72 -7.66 7.87 11.44
CA ARG A 72 -8.77 8.25 12.32
C ARG A 72 -9.91 8.92 11.52
N GLY A 73 -11.08 8.27 11.50
CA GLY A 73 -12.29 8.78 10.85
C GLY A 73 -12.24 8.75 9.32
N ALA A 74 -11.25 8.10 8.72
CA ALA A 74 -11.19 7.93 7.27
C ALA A 74 -12.22 6.90 6.80
N THR A 75 -12.79 7.15 5.62
CA THR A 75 -13.56 6.19 4.84
C THR A 75 -12.69 5.63 3.73
N ILE A 76 -13.16 4.57 3.05
CA ILE A 76 -12.46 3.97 1.91
C ILE A 76 -12.11 4.99 0.82
N ASP A 77 -13.05 5.89 0.49
CA ASP A 77 -12.88 6.90 -0.57
C ASP A 77 -12.18 8.17 -0.09
N ALA A 78 -11.90 8.31 1.21
CA ALA A 78 -11.26 9.51 1.74
C ALA A 78 -9.81 9.61 1.22
N PRO A 79 -9.37 10.80 0.79
CA PRO A 79 -7.97 11.04 0.46
C PRO A 79 -7.04 10.66 1.60
N ILE A 80 -6.00 9.89 1.30
CA ILE A 80 -5.01 9.53 2.31
C ILE A 80 -3.94 10.62 2.44
N LEU A 81 -3.57 10.91 3.69
CA LEU A 81 -2.47 11.82 4.00
C LEU A 81 -1.14 11.07 4.02
N ILE A 82 -0.05 11.76 3.66
CA ILE A 82 1.27 11.13 3.60
C ILE A 82 1.71 10.53 4.95
N LYS A 83 1.33 11.16 6.08
CA LYS A 83 1.65 10.63 7.42
C LYS A 83 0.95 9.30 7.71
N ASP A 84 -0.26 9.15 7.21
CA ASP A 84 -1.08 7.97 7.43
C ASP A 84 -0.60 6.83 6.53
N TYR A 85 -0.29 7.15 5.27
CA TYR A 85 0.39 6.20 4.37
C TYR A 85 1.73 5.72 4.93
N SER A 86 2.52 6.63 5.51
CA SER A 86 3.78 6.29 6.18
C SER A 86 3.58 5.30 7.33
N TYR A 87 2.50 5.48 8.09
CA TYR A 87 2.15 4.56 9.18
C TYR A 87 1.81 3.17 8.67
N LEU A 88 1.01 3.09 7.60
CA LEU A 88 0.65 1.82 6.96
C LEU A 88 1.90 1.08 6.50
N LEU A 89 2.83 1.76 5.83
CA LEU A 89 4.10 1.18 5.39
C LEU A 89 4.92 0.64 6.56
N MET A 90 5.10 1.44 7.62
CA MET A 90 5.82 1.02 8.81
C MET A 90 5.21 -0.23 9.45
N LYS A 91 3.88 -0.31 9.51
CA LYS A 91 3.12 -1.42 10.08
C LYS A 91 3.19 -2.68 9.22
N ALA A 92 2.81 -2.57 7.95
CA ALA A 92 2.69 -3.68 7.02
C ALA A 92 4.04 -4.36 6.74
N PHE A 93 5.12 -3.58 6.67
CA PHE A 93 6.47 -4.10 6.41
C PHE A 93 7.26 -4.42 7.69
N GLY A 94 6.68 -4.20 8.88
CA GLY A 94 7.35 -4.46 10.16
C GLY A 94 8.63 -3.64 10.34
N LEU A 95 8.66 -2.42 9.82
CA LEU A 95 9.86 -1.59 9.84
C LEU A 95 10.17 -1.15 11.27
N ASN A 96 11.41 -1.34 11.70
CA ASN A 96 11.87 -0.78 12.96
C ASN A 96 12.09 0.72 12.81
N GLY A 97 11.41 1.51 13.64
CA GLY A 97 11.67 2.94 13.73
C GLY A 97 12.76 3.26 14.75
N GLY A 98 13.27 4.48 14.71
CA GLY A 98 14.13 4.99 15.78
C GLY A 98 13.38 5.13 17.11
N MET A 99 14.11 5.51 18.15
CA MET A 99 13.61 5.61 19.53
C MET A 99 12.28 6.35 19.66
N LEU A 100 12.09 7.45 18.91
CA LEU A 100 10.85 8.24 18.94
C LEU A 100 9.63 7.46 18.42
N TYR A 101 9.78 6.71 17.34
CA TYR A 101 8.68 5.89 16.81
C TYR A 101 8.38 4.72 17.74
N ALA A 102 9.41 4.11 18.34
CA ALA A 102 9.24 3.03 19.31
C ALA A 102 8.45 3.48 20.55
N MET A 103 8.72 4.69 21.06
CA MET A 103 7.99 5.24 22.22
C MET A 103 6.61 5.78 21.85
N PHE A 104 6.44 6.35 20.66
CA PHE A 104 5.21 6.99 20.21
C PHE A 104 4.81 6.51 18.81
N PRO A 105 4.39 5.25 18.67
CA PRO A 105 4.00 4.70 17.37
C PRO A 105 2.75 5.43 16.86
N GLY A 106 2.89 6.14 15.75
CA GLY A 106 1.76 6.85 15.14
C GLY A 106 2.13 7.57 13.84
N PRO A 107 1.13 8.07 13.09
CA PRO A 107 1.32 8.61 11.74
C PRO A 107 2.38 9.70 11.64
N ARG A 108 2.36 10.64 12.57
CA ARG A 108 3.35 11.74 12.58
C ARG A 108 4.78 11.24 12.75
N TYR A 109 5.00 10.24 13.60
CA TYR A 109 6.34 9.71 13.84
C TYR A 109 6.77 8.71 12.77
N ALA A 110 5.84 7.97 12.17
CA ALA A 110 6.11 7.16 10.99
C ALA A 110 6.59 8.02 9.82
N TYR A 111 5.88 9.13 9.54
CA TYR A 111 6.32 10.12 8.56
C TYR A 111 7.74 10.61 8.82
N ARG A 112 8.01 11.08 10.03
CA ARG A 112 9.34 11.58 10.40
C ARG A 112 10.42 10.51 10.26
N GLN A 113 10.11 9.27 10.60
CA GLN A 113 11.02 8.15 10.44
C GLN A 113 11.37 7.94 8.96
N LEU A 114 10.37 7.90 8.08
CA LEU A 114 10.58 7.69 6.63
C LEU A 114 11.27 8.88 5.95
N VAL A 115 11.07 10.10 6.44
CA VAL A 115 11.84 11.28 6.00
C VAL A 115 13.30 11.16 6.44
N ALA A 116 13.54 10.78 7.71
CA ALA A 116 14.89 10.64 8.25
C ALA A 116 15.69 9.52 7.55
N SER A 117 15.02 8.47 7.09
CA SER A 117 15.64 7.37 6.33
C SER A 117 15.71 7.62 4.82
N LEU A 118 15.41 8.83 4.34
CA LEU A 118 15.42 9.22 2.92
C LEU A 118 14.48 8.37 2.03
N VAL A 119 13.49 7.70 2.63
CA VAL A 119 12.40 7.03 1.89
C VAL A 119 11.49 8.10 1.29
N ILE A 120 11.08 9.06 2.12
CA ILE A 120 10.38 10.28 1.66
C ILE A 120 11.44 11.34 1.38
N GLN A 121 11.46 11.87 0.16
CA GLN A 121 12.41 12.90 -0.27
C GLN A 121 11.68 14.08 -0.90
N GLY A 122 12.35 15.23 -0.92
CA GLY A 122 11.77 16.49 -1.38
C GLY A 122 11.00 17.21 -0.27
N ARG A 123 10.36 18.32 -0.63
CA ARG A 123 9.53 19.07 0.31
C ARG A 123 8.15 18.43 0.35
N SER A 124 7.79 17.90 1.52
CA SER A 124 6.47 17.31 1.79
C SER A 124 5.96 17.77 3.15
N ASP A 125 4.64 17.87 3.28
CA ASP A 125 3.95 18.18 4.54
C ASP A 125 3.22 16.92 5.04
N PRO A 126 3.31 16.54 6.32
CA PRO A 126 2.64 15.34 6.84
C PRO A 126 1.12 15.31 6.60
N ASP A 127 0.49 16.46 6.47
CA ASP A 127 -0.96 16.62 6.30
C ASP A 127 -1.36 16.86 4.83
N MET A 128 -0.43 16.70 3.88
CA MET A 128 -0.76 16.74 2.46
C MET A 128 -1.35 15.42 1.96
N THR A 129 -2.25 15.50 0.99
CA THR A 129 -2.71 14.33 0.22
C THR A 129 -1.59 13.76 -0.64
N LEU A 130 -1.68 12.47 -0.93
CA LEU A 130 -0.63 11.73 -1.62
C LEU A 130 -1.07 11.32 -3.02
N SER A 131 -0.35 11.74 -4.07
CA SER A 131 -0.57 11.24 -5.42
C SER A 131 -0.14 9.78 -5.55
N GLY A 132 -0.76 9.00 -6.43
CA GLY A 132 -0.44 7.59 -6.55
C GLY A 132 0.98 7.35 -7.08
N SER A 133 1.46 8.17 -8.01
CA SER A 133 2.85 8.12 -8.48
C SER A 133 3.87 8.39 -7.36
N PHE A 134 3.55 9.28 -6.41
CA PHE A 134 4.42 9.51 -5.26
C PHE A 134 4.34 8.35 -4.26
N ALA A 135 3.15 7.78 -4.03
CA ALA A 135 2.97 6.61 -3.19
C ALA A 135 3.80 5.41 -3.65
N VAL A 136 3.73 5.06 -4.95
CA VAL A 136 4.52 3.98 -5.55
C VAL A 136 6.03 4.23 -5.38
N ARG A 137 6.49 5.47 -5.53
CA ARG A 137 7.90 5.82 -5.33
C ARG A 137 8.36 5.64 -3.88
N ILE A 138 7.53 6.06 -2.91
CA ILE A 138 7.81 5.87 -1.48
C ILE A 138 7.86 4.37 -1.16
N LEU A 139 6.88 3.59 -1.64
CA LEU A 139 6.83 2.14 -1.48
C LEU A 139 8.07 1.45 -2.06
N GLY A 140 8.49 1.82 -3.28
CA GLY A 140 9.72 1.30 -3.89
C GLY A 140 10.94 1.45 -2.99
N ARG A 141 11.10 2.61 -2.35
CA ARG A 141 12.21 2.88 -1.43
C ARG A 141 12.09 2.17 -0.08
N VAL A 142 10.88 1.78 0.33
CA VAL A 142 10.70 0.92 1.50
C VAL A 142 11.38 -0.44 1.26
N PHE A 143 11.32 -0.99 0.05
CA PHE A 143 12.03 -2.22 -0.29
C PHE A 143 13.55 -2.06 -0.21
N ASP A 144 14.10 -0.91 -0.62
CA ASP A 144 15.53 -0.62 -0.48
C ASP A 144 15.94 -0.66 1.00
N VAL A 145 15.18 -0.02 1.88
CA VAL A 145 15.48 0.01 3.33
C VAL A 145 15.27 -1.36 3.98
N LYS A 146 14.20 -2.08 3.64
CA LYS A 146 13.91 -3.42 4.18
C LYS A 146 15.00 -4.42 3.76
N GLY A 147 15.44 -4.38 2.51
CA GLY A 147 16.53 -5.21 1.99
C GLY A 147 17.89 -4.96 2.63
N ILE A 148 18.16 -3.73 3.11
CA ILE A 148 19.40 -3.40 3.85
C ILE A 148 19.34 -3.89 5.32
N SER A 149 18.14 -4.10 5.86
CA SER A 149 17.94 -4.48 7.27
C SER A 149 17.90 -5.99 7.55
N GLN A 150 18.06 -6.82 6.51
CA GLN A 150 18.20 -8.28 6.56
C GLN A 150 19.66 -8.67 6.34
#